data_AF-A0A3L7VLT7-F1
#
_entry.id   AF-A0A3L7VLT7-F1
#
_cell.length_a   1.000
_cell.length_b   1.000
_cell.length_c   1.000
_cell.angle_alpha   90.00
_cell.angle_beta   90.00
_cell.angle_gamma   90.00
#
_symmetry.space_group_name_H-M   'P 1'
#
loop_
_entity.id
_entity.type
_entity.pdbx_description
1 polymer ?
#
loop_
_entity_poly.entity_id
_entity_poly.type
_entity_poly.pdbx_seq_one_letter_code
_entity_poly.pdbx_strand_id
1 'polypeptide(L)'
;MIRLPIVACVVAFVALAGAVGCRPLSQHPLVVEAVEEVRGNARVAETLGGPVTCKTAVRGTANETDGIASLQFDAIGSKSQGVVVVEGKKTRDAWGVTMLELRPVGGEKLSLTADLEARTGTDTPKFDPGAQPASPAAAQPPPGDIEIVLPPGPPGQ
;
A
#
# COMPACT_ATOMS: atom_id res chain seq x y z
N MET A 1 -51.95 -1.15 -6.66
CA MET A 1 -51.66 0.20 -6.13
C MET A 1 -50.70 0.06 -4.96
N ILE A 2 -49.57 0.73 -5.07
CA ILE A 2 -48.34 0.62 -4.28
C ILE A 2 -48.53 1.23 -2.89
N ARG A 3 -48.04 0.56 -1.83
CA ARG A 3 -47.72 1.21 -0.55
C ARG A 3 -46.39 0.70 0.00
N LEU A 4 -45.37 1.51 -0.26
CA LEU A 4 -44.04 1.53 0.33
C LEU A 4 -44.14 2.05 1.77
N PRO A 5 -43.43 1.49 2.75
CA PRO A 5 -43.00 2.25 3.92
C PRO A 5 -41.50 2.48 3.87
N ILE A 6 -41.15 3.72 3.54
CA ILE A 6 -39.88 4.36 3.92
C ILE A 6 -39.93 4.54 5.44
N VAL A 7 -39.06 3.85 6.17
CA VAL A 7 -38.68 4.23 7.54
C VAL A 7 -37.17 4.10 7.66
N ALA A 8 -36.53 5.26 7.65
CA ALA A 8 -35.16 5.47 8.08
C ALA A 8 -35.05 5.25 9.59
N CYS A 9 -33.96 4.66 10.07
CA CYS A 9 -33.23 5.13 11.26
C CYS A 9 -32.04 4.22 11.61
N VAL A 10 -30.88 4.86 11.70
CA VAL A 10 -29.95 4.79 12.84
C VAL A 10 -29.17 3.47 13.05
N VAL A 11 -27.89 3.57 12.69
CA VAL A 11 -26.71 3.14 13.46
C VAL A 11 -26.75 1.73 14.08
N ALA A 12 -26.01 0.83 13.45
CA ALA A 12 -25.40 -0.31 14.14
C ALA A 12 -23.88 -0.24 14.00
N PHE A 13 -23.28 0.75 14.67
CA PHE A 13 -21.94 0.61 15.23
C PHE A 13 -22.09 -0.29 16.46
N VAL A 14 -21.43 -1.46 16.45
CA VAL A 14 -21.10 -2.43 17.53
C VAL A 14 -21.14 -3.81 16.85
N ALA A 15 -20.03 -4.48 16.58
CA ALA A 15 -19.14 -5.02 17.61
C ALA A 15 -17.69 -5.13 17.12
N LEU A 16 -16.83 -4.30 17.72
CA LEU A 16 -15.41 -4.54 17.85
C LEU A 16 -15.23 -5.44 19.09
N ALA A 17 -15.11 -6.76 18.90
CA ALA A 17 -14.73 -7.68 19.96
C ALA A 17 -14.01 -8.92 19.40
N GLY A 18 -12.67 -8.88 19.46
CA GLY A 18 -11.88 -10.02 19.92
C GLY A 18 -12.00 -11.34 19.16
N ALA A 19 -11.65 -11.36 17.88
CA ALA A 19 -11.07 -12.55 17.28
C ALA A 19 -9.77 -12.12 16.59
N VAL A 20 -8.62 -12.42 17.21
CA VAL A 20 -7.36 -12.61 16.48
C VAL A 20 -7.48 -13.94 15.74
N GLY A 21 -8.52 -14.04 14.92
CA GLY A 21 -8.80 -15.16 14.06
C GLY A 21 -8.01 -14.96 12.79
N CYS A 22 -7.43 -16.02 12.27
CA CYS A 22 -6.83 -16.04 10.94
C CYS A 22 -7.87 -15.54 9.93
N ARG A 23 -7.83 -14.24 9.62
CA ARG A 23 -8.63 -13.67 8.54
C ARG A 23 -8.16 -14.35 7.25
N PRO A 24 -9.08 -14.79 6.39
CA PRO A 24 -8.68 -15.37 5.12
C PRO A 24 -7.89 -14.33 4.33
N LEU A 25 -6.79 -14.73 3.69
CA LEU A 25 -5.94 -13.82 2.91
C LEU A 25 -6.71 -13.11 1.79
N SER A 26 -7.83 -13.68 1.33
CA SER A 26 -8.75 -13.04 0.36
C SER A 26 -9.43 -11.77 0.88
N GLN A 27 -9.48 -11.57 2.19
CA GLN A 27 -9.99 -10.36 2.82
C GLN A 27 -8.86 -9.41 3.24
N HIS A 28 -7.61 -9.72 2.92
CA HIS A 28 -6.49 -8.83 3.21
C HIS A 28 -6.65 -7.53 2.40
N PRO A 29 -6.41 -6.34 2.99
CA PRO A 29 -6.62 -5.06 2.30
C PRO A 29 -5.87 -4.97 0.96
N LEU A 30 -4.63 -5.46 0.90
CA LEU A 30 -3.87 -5.53 -0.35
C LEU A 30 -4.56 -6.35 -1.45
N VAL A 31 -5.25 -7.43 -1.10
CA VAL A 31 -5.98 -8.26 -2.08
C VAL A 31 -7.22 -7.54 -2.56
N VAL A 32 -7.96 -6.89 -1.66
CA VAL A 32 -9.16 -6.12 -2.03
C VAL A 32 -8.78 -5.04 -3.04
N GLU A 33 -7.77 -4.24 -2.73
CA GLU A 33 -7.29 -3.16 -3.59
C GLU A 33 -6.76 -3.67 -4.95
N ALA A 34 -5.99 -4.77 -4.93
CA ALA A 34 -5.49 -5.41 -6.15
C ALA A 34 -6.63 -5.98 -7.01
N VAL A 35 -7.66 -6.56 -6.41
CA VAL A 35 -8.83 -7.09 -7.15
C VAL A 35 -9.61 -5.95 -7.81
N GLU A 36 -9.80 -4.84 -7.10
CA GLU A 36 -10.46 -3.65 -7.68
C GLU A 36 -9.67 -3.11 -8.87
N GLU A 37 -8.34 -3.04 -8.76
CA GLU A 37 -7.47 -2.59 -9.88
C GLU A 37 -7.55 -3.55 -11.05
N VAL A 38 -7.34 -4.85 -10.82
CA VAL A 38 -7.35 -5.84 -11.89
C VAL A 38 -8.70 -5.91 -12.61
N ARG A 39 -9.82 -5.75 -11.90
CA ARG A 39 -11.15 -5.76 -12.52
C ARG A 39 -11.48 -4.48 -13.27
N GLY A 40 -10.98 -3.34 -12.80
CA GLY A 40 -11.25 -2.02 -13.38
C GLY A 40 -10.28 -1.58 -14.48
N ASN A 41 -9.11 -2.23 -14.58
CA ASN A 41 -8.03 -1.77 -15.46
C ASN A 41 -8.22 -2.22 -16.91
N ALA A 42 -8.24 -1.24 -17.83
CA ALA A 42 -8.42 -1.49 -19.26
C ALA A 42 -7.33 -2.40 -19.86
N ARG A 43 -6.06 -2.22 -19.46
CA ARG A 43 -4.93 -3.02 -19.97
C ARG A 43 -5.03 -4.48 -19.54
N VAL A 44 -5.57 -4.74 -18.34
CA VAL A 44 -5.86 -6.11 -17.89
C VAL A 44 -6.96 -6.70 -18.76
N ALA A 45 -8.04 -5.97 -19.02
CA ALA A 45 -9.13 -6.42 -19.89
C ALA A 45 -8.68 -6.64 -21.34
N GLU A 46 -7.74 -5.84 -21.86
CA GLU A 46 -7.13 -6.05 -23.17
C GLU A 46 -6.33 -7.35 -23.22
N THR A 47 -5.54 -7.61 -22.17
CA THR A 47 -4.63 -8.75 -22.03
C THR A 47 -5.36 -10.08 -21.79
N LEU A 48 -6.28 -10.12 -20.82
CA LEU A 48 -6.99 -11.34 -20.42
C LEU A 48 -8.33 -11.52 -21.13
N GLY A 49 -8.91 -10.45 -21.68
CA GLY A 49 -10.27 -10.40 -22.21
C GLY A 49 -11.29 -10.08 -21.13
N GLY A 50 -12.06 -9.01 -21.31
CA GLY A 50 -13.15 -8.65 -20.39
C GLY A 50 -14.38 -9.56 -20.52
N PRO A 51 -15.20 -9.71 -19.45
CA PRO A 51 -14.95 -9.25 -18.08
C PRO A 51 -13.92 -10.12 -17.34
N VAL A 52 -13.12 -9.50 -16.47
CA VAL A 52 -12.08 -10.21 -15.69
C VAL A 52 -12.64 -10.66 -14.34
N THR A 53 -12.46 -11.94 -14.01
CA THR A 53 -12.85 -12.55 -12.74
C THR A 53 -11.62 -12.95 -11.94
N CYS A 54 -11.50 -12.42 -10.71
CA CYS A 54 -10.44 -12.83 -9.77
C CYS A 54 -10.94 -13.97 -8.88
N LYS A 55 -10.13 -15.02 -8.70
CA LYS A 55 -10.42 -16.12 -7.78
C LYS A 55 -10.19 -15.71 -6.33
N THR A 56 -10.94 -16.33 -5.42
CA THR A 56 -10.85 -16.11 -3.98
C THR A 56 -9.71 -16.90 -3.31
N ALA A 57 -9.13 -17.87 -4.01
CA ALA A 57 -7.99 -18.63 -3.51
C ALA A 57 -6.72 -17.78 -3.58
N VAL A 58 -6.33 -17.21 -2.45
CA VAL A 58 -5.10 -16.44 -2.29
C VAL A 58 -4.01 -17.30 -1.67
N ARG A 59 -2.80 -17.18 -2.21
CA ARG A 59 -1.58 -17.82 -1.69
C ARG A 59 -0.57 -16.75 -1.29
N GLY A 60 0.39 -17.13 -0.46
CA GLY A 60 1.46 -16.25 0.00
C GLY A 60 1.40 -16.01 1.50
N THR A 61 2.08 -14.96 1.95
CA THR A 61 2.23 -14.63 3.36
C THR A 61 1.95 -13.15 3.60
N ALA A 62 1.21 -12.86 4.66
CA ALA A 62 1.08 -11.51 5.20
C ALA A 62 1.52 -11.57 6.67
N ASN A 63 2.59 -10.86 7.00
CA ASN A 63 3.12 -10.80 8.35
C ASN A 63 2.79 -9.43 8.96
N GLU A 64 1.89 -9.42 9.93
CA GLU A 64 1.46 -8.20 10.63
C GLU A 64 2.57 -7.59 11.49
N THR A 65 3.50 -8.39 12.00
CA THR A 65 4.60 -7.96 12.88
C THR A 65 5.69 -7.24 12.09
N ASP A 66 6.15 -7.86 11.01
CA ASP A 66 7.15 -7.27 10.11
C ASP A 66 6.54 -6.21 9.19
N GLY A 67 5.21 -6.22 9.05
CA GLY A 67 4.48 -5.31 8.17
C GLY A 67 4.80 -5.53 6.70
N ILE A 68 5.09 -6.78 6.30
CA ILE A 68 5.40 -7.16 4.92
C ILE A 68 4.43 -8.24 4.46
N ALA A 69 3.93 -8.10 3.23
CA ALA A 69 3.07 -9.09 2.62
C ALA A 69 3.45 -9.31 1.15
N SER A 70 3.39 -10.57 0.73
CA SER A 70 3.52 -11.01 -0.65
C SER A 70 2.43 -12.04 -0.91
N LEU A 71 1.47 -11.66 -1.75
CA LEU A 71 0.23 -12.41 -1.98
C LEU A 71 -0.01 -12.59 -3.48
N GLN A 72 -0.66 -13.68 -3.84
CA GLN A 72 -0.96 -14.00 -5.22
C GLN A 72 -2.32 -14.68 -5.36
N PHE A 73 -3.01 -14.40 -6.47
CA PHE A 73 -4.30 -15.01 -6.82
C PHE A 73 -4.48 -15.08 -8.34
N ASP A 74 -5.39 -15.94 -8.81
CA ASP A 74 -5.64 -16.08 -10.24
C ASP A 74 -6.65 -15.03 -10.74
N ALA A 75 -6.41 -14.49 -11.93
CA ALA A 75 -7.34 -13.69 -12.71
C ALA A 75 -7.66 -14.38 -14.04
N ILE A 76 -8.94 -14.45 -14.39
CA ILE A 76 -9.43 -15.14 -15.59
C ILE A 76 -10.23 -14.14 -16.41
N GLY A 77 -9.89 -14.02 -17.69
CA GLY A 77 -10.70 -13.33 -18.68
C GLY A 77 -11.19 -14.27 -19.79
N SER A 78 -11.87 -13.71 -20.78
CA SER A 78 -12.44 -14.46 -21.90
C SER A 78 -11.40 -14.98 -22.91
N LYS A 79 -10.22 -14.36 -22.97
CA LYS A 79 -9.12 -14.73 -23.89
C LYS A 79 -8.06 -15.61 -23.20
N SER A 80 -7.72 -15.29 -21.96
CA SER A 80 -6.64 -15.96 -21.23
C SER A 80 -6.82 -15.82 -19.72
N GLN A 81 -5.92 -16.46 -18.97
CA GLN A 81 -5.83 -16.34 -17.52
C GLN A 81 -4.40 -15.93 -17.13
N GLY A 82 -4.23 -15.45 -15.90
CA GLY A 82 -2.93 -15.10 -15.35
C GLY A 82 -2.92 -15.13 -13.83
N VAL A 83 -1.72 -14.99 -13.27
CA VAL A 83 -1.52 -14.84 -11.83
C VAL A 83 -1.29 -13.36 -11.53
N VAL A 84 -2.07 -12.81 -10.62
CA VAL A 84 -1.84 -11.50 -10.04
C VAL A 84 -0.92 -11.67 -8.85
N VAL A 85 0.13 -10.86 -8.79
CA VAL A 85 1.07 -10.79 -7.67
C VAL A 85 0.96 -9.40 -7.07
N VAL A 86 0.72 -9.33 -5.76
CA VAL A 86 0.65 -8.09 -5.00
C VAL A 86 1.59 -8.18 -3.82
N GLU A 87 2.45 -7.17 -3.70
CA GLU A 87 3.28 -6.96 -2.52
C GLU A 87 2.88 -5.67 -1.86
N GLY A 88 3.01 -5.63 -0.54
CA GLY A 88 2.71 -4.44 0.21
C GLY A 88 3.45 -4.37 1.51
N LYS A 89 3.46 -3.14 2.04
CA LYS A 89 4.09 -2.80 3.30
C LYS A 89 3.09 -2.10 4.20
N LYS A 90 3.08 -2.47 5.48
CA LYS A 90 2.32 -1.78 6.51
C LYS A 90 3.09 -0.56 6.98
N THR A 91 2.46 0.60 6.92
CA THR A 91 3.01 1.85 7.45
C THR A 91 2.05 2.39 8.50
N ARG A 92 2.57 2.61 9.72
CA ARG A 92 1.74 2.83 10.91
C ARG A 92 0.74 1.67 11.05
N ASP A 93 -0.53 1.91 10.75
CA ASP A 93 -1.61 0.93 10.86
C ASP A 93 -2.29 0.61 9.53
N ALA A 94 -1.75 1.09 8.41
CA ALA A 94 -2.31 0.92 7.08
C ALA A 94 -1.39 0.11 6.16
N TRP A 95 -1.94 -0.88 5.48
CA TRP A 95 -1.28 -1.59 4.39
C TRP A 95 -1.33 -0.75 3.12
N GLY A 96 -0.18 -0.57 2.47
CA GLY A 96 -0.08 0.04 1.14
C GLY A 96 0.54 -0.93 0.14
N VAL A 97 0.05 -0.93 -1.09
CA VAL A 97 0.63 -1.71 -2.19
C VAL A 97 1.95 -1.08 -2.62
N THR A 98 3.01 -1.88 -2.67
CA THR A 98 4.33 -1.46 -3.16
C THR A 98 4.65 -2.05 -4.53
N MET A 99 3.99 -3.15 -4.90
CA MET A 99 4.07 -3.74 -6.22
C MET A 99 2.76 -4.44 -6.57
N LEU A 100 2.24 -4.20 -7.77
CA LEU A 100 1.11 -4.93 -8.34
C LEU A 100 1.44 -5.31 -9.78
N GLU A 101 1.32 -6.60 -10.08
CA GLU A 101 1.64 -7.15 -11.40
C GLU A 101 0.63 -8.21 -11.81
N LEU A 102 0.27 -8.23 -13.09
CA LEU A 102 -0.38 -9.35 -13.74
C LEU A 102 0.66 -10.14 -14.54
N ARG A 103 0.65 -11.47 -14.37
CA ARG A 103 1.48 -12.43 -15.13
C ARG A 103 0.56 -13.34 -15.96
N PRO A 104 0.25 -12.99 -17.22
CA PRO A 104 -0.58 -13.82 -18.09
C PRO A 104 0.11 -15.14 -18.42
N VAL A 105 -0.66 -16.20 -18.64
CA VAL A 105 -0.11 -17.47 -19.13
C VAL A 105 0.40 -17.27 -20.56
N GLY A 106 1.71 -17.43 -20.76
CA GLY A 106 2.34 -17.32 -22.08
C GLY A 106 2.46 -15.88 -22.63
N GLY A 107 2.23 -14.86 -21.80
CA GLY A 107 2.35 -13.46 -22.17
C GLY A 107 3.40 -12.71 -21.35
N GLU A 108 3.66 -11.46 -21.72
CA GLU A 108 4.55 -10.57 -20.97
C GLU A 108 3.89 -10.09 -19.67
N LYS A 109 4.72 -9.87 -18.65
CA LYS A 109 4.29 -9.32 -17.36
C LYS A 109 3.79 -7.89 -17.53
N LEU A 110 2.65 -7.60 -16.92
CA LEU A 110 2.03 -6.30 -16.93
C LEU A 110 2.14 -5.66 -15.54
N SER A 111 2.95 -4.61 -15.40
CA SER A 111 3.02 -3.82 -14.17
C SER A 111 1.80 -2.89 -14.06
N LEU A 112 1.15 -2.89 -12.89
CA LEU A 112 -0.09 -2.14 -12.63
C LEU A 112 0.04 -1.16 -11.45
N THR A 113 1.19 -1.14 -10.76
CA THR A 113 1.41 -0.25 -9.60
C THR A 113 1.16 1.22 -9.93
N ALA A 114 1.64 1.69 -11.08
CA ALA A 114 1.47 3.08 -11.48
C ALA A 114 0.01 3.44 -11.78
N ASP A 115 -0.75 2.53 -12.38
CA ASP A 115 -2.18 2.70 -12.64
C ASP A 115 -2.97 2.74 -11.33
N LEU A 116 -2.61 1.86 -10.39
CA LEU A 116 -3.17 1.84 -9.05
C LEU A 116 -2.94 3.19 -8.35
N GLU A 117 -1.71 3.68 -8.32
CA GLU A 117 -1.34 4.97 -7.73
C GLU A 117 -2.09 6.14 -8.38
N ALA A 118 -2.23 6.12 -9.71
CA ALA A 118 -2.97 7.13 -10.46
C ALA A 118 -4.46 7.13 -10.09
N ARG A 119 -5.04 5.95 -9.82
CA ARG A 119 -6.44 5.80 -9.44
C ARG A 119 -6.70 6.18 -7.99
N THR A 120 -5.87 5.73 -7.06
CA THR A 120 -6.07 5.97 -5.62
C THR A 120 -5.67 7.40 -5.24
N GLY A 121 -4.89 8.07 -6.08
CA GLY A 121 -4.32 9.37 -5.79
C GLY A 121 -3.15 9.22 -4.82
N THR A 122 -2.07 9.94 -5.09
CA THR A 122 -0.93 9.99 -4.18
C THR A 122 -1.28 10.91 -3.01
N ASP A 123 -1.12 10.44 -1.76
CA ASP A 123 -1.14 11.28 -0.53
C ASP A 123 0.12 12.15 -0.44
N THR A 124 0.64 12.62 -1.59
CA THR A 124 1.70 13.62 -1.62
C THR A 124 1.06 14.96 -1.31
N PRO A 125 1.48 15.66 -0.24
CA PRO A 125 1.12 17.04 -0.04
C PRO A 125 1.42 17.81 -1.31
N LYS A 126 0.42 18.52 -1.83
CA LYS A 126 0.61 19.38 -3.00
C LYS A 126 1.76 20.33 -2.70
N PHE A 127 2.81 20.31 -3.54
CA PHE A 127 3.88 21.31 -3.45
C PHE A 127 3.24 22.69 -3.57
N ASP A 128 3.35 23.48 -2.51
CA ASP A 128 2.91 24.87 -2.47
C ASP A 128 4.12 25.77 -2.77
N PRO A 129 4.24 26.33 -3.99
CA PRO A 129 5.32 27.26 -4.32
C PRO A 129 5.26 28.58 -3.53
N GLY A 130 4.14 28.85 -2.83
CA GLY A 130 3.99 29.94 -1.88
C GLY A 130 4.27 29.55 -0.42
N ALA A 131 4.68 28.30 -0.15
CA ALA A 131 5.01 27.87 1.19
C ALA A 131 6.16 28.73 1.72
N GLN A 132 5.86 29.50 2.76
CA GLN A 132 6.87 30.32 3.41
C GLN A 132 7.91 29.38 4.04
N PRO A 133 9.22 29.55 3.76
CA PRO A 133 10.25 28.76 4.40
C PRO A 133 10.04 28.79 5.91
N ALA A 134 10.06 27.62 6.55
CA ALA A 134 10.08 27.58 8.01
C ALA A 134 11.25 28.46 8.46
N SER A 135 10.96 29.45 9.32
CA SER A 135 12.02 30.31 9.86
C SER A 135 13.07 29.39 10.48
N PRO A 136 14.36 29.51 10.09
CA PRO A 136 15.41 28.75 10.72
C PRO A 136 15.30 28.99 12.23
N ALA A 137 15.24 27.91 13.02
CA ALA A 137 15.50 28.05 14.44
C ALA A 137 16.82 28.79 14.57
N ALA A 138 16.86 29.87 15.36
CA ALA A 138 18.06 30.66 15.57
C ALA A 138 19.20 29.70 15.91
N ALA A 139 20.25 29.70 15.07
CA ALA A 139 21.42 28.89 15.32
C ALA A 139 21.91 29.25 16.73
N GLN A 140 21.93 28.26 17.63
CA GLN A 140 22.65 28.45 18.88
C GLN A 140 24.09 28.81 18.50
N PRO A 141 24.67 29.86 19.08
CA PRO A 141 26.05 30.21 18.78
C PRO A 141 26.91 28.97 19.01
N PRO A 142 27.86 28.67 18.10
CA PRO A 142 28.75 27.54 18.31
C PRO A 142 29.40 27.70 19.69
N PRO A 143 29.56 26.62 20.47
CA PRO A 143 30.35 26.70 21.68
C PRO A 143 31.71 27.32 21.34
N GLY A 144 32.13 28.32 22.13
CA GLY A 144 33.37 29.06 21.88
C GLY A 144 34.59 28.14 21.79
N ASP A 145 35.68 28.67 21.21
CA ASP A 145 36.97 28.01 21.00
C ASP A 145 37.28 26.98 22.11
N ILE A 146 37.32 25.72 21.73
CA ILE A 146 37.77 24.63 22.60
C ILE A 146 39.29 24.74 22.63
N GLU A 147 39.84 25.28 23.71
CA GLU A 147 41.27 25.27 23.95
C GLU A 147 41.73 23.82 24.16
N ILE A 148 42.34 23.23 23.13
CA ILE A 148 42.95 21.91 23.21
C ILE A 148 44.28 22.07 23.95
N VAL A 149 44.25 21.93 25.28
CA VAL A 149 45.49 21.83 26.07
C VAL A 149 46.12 20.47 25.78
N LEU A 150 47.18 20.47 24.96
CA LEU A 150 47.97 19.28 24.70
C LEU A 150 48.80 18.97 25.97
N PRO A 151 48.70 17.76 26.56
CA PRO A 151 49.53 17.41 27.71
C PRO A 151 51.01 17.45 27.30
N PRO A 152 51.92 17.91 28.19
CA PRO A 152 53.35 17.94 27.88
C PRO A 152 53.82 16.53 27.53
N GLY A 153 54.50 16.42 26.38
CA GLY A 153 55.11 15.16 25.95
C GLY A 153 56.14 14.67 26.98
N PRO A 154 56.37 13.35 27.07
CA PRO A 154 57.35 12.81 28.01
C PRO A 154 58.76 13.38 27.70
N PRO A 155 59.57 13.68 28.73
CA PRO A 155 60.93 14.13 28.53
C PRO A 155 61.73 13.06 27.76
N GLY A 156 62.53 13.53 26.80
CA GLY A 156 63.28 12.69 25.88
C GLY A 156 64.13 11.62 26.58
N GLN A 157 64.14 10.44 25.98
CA GLN A 157 65.25 9.49 26.08
C GLN A 157 66.07 9.56 24.80
#